data_AF-A0A968B5I6-F1
#
_entry.id   AF-A0A968B5I6-F1
#
_cell.length_a   1.000
_cell.length_b   1.000
_cell.length_c   1.000
_cell.angle_alpha   90.00
_cell.angle_beta   90.00
_cell.angle_gamma   90.00
#
_symmetry.space_group_name_H-M   'P 1'
#
loop_
_entity.id
_entity.type
_entity.pdbx_description
1 polymer ?
#
loop_
_entity_poly.entity_id
_entity_poly.type
_entity_poly.pdbx_seq_one_letter_code
_entity_poly.pdbx_strand_id
1 'polypeptide(L)'
;MHIAPFREDGETYGTPTWIWCVSVDGDLYVRAYNGTRSSWYQAAMQQGAGRIHAADEKWDVSFEPVEDKELNKKIDEAYREKYKGHQYLSPMISERARSATVK
;
A
#
# COMPACT_ATOMS: atom_id res chain seq x y z
N MET A 1 4.94 3.81 7.59
CA MET A 1 5.84 3.75 6.41
C MET A 1 5.52 4.92 5.50
N HIS A 2 6.48 5.43 4.75
CA HIS A 2 6.18 6.36 3.67
C HIS A 2 6.39 5.69 2.33
N ILE A 3 5.51 6.01 1.38
CA ILE A 3 5.68 5.60 -0.01
C ILE A 3 5.74 6.85 -0.89
N ALA A 4 6.55 6.77 -1.93
CA ALA A 4 6.68 7.80 -2.94
C ALA A 4 6.85 7.12 -4.30
N PRO A 5 5.75 6.81 -5.02
CA PRO A 5 5.80 6.40 -6.42
C PRO A 5 6.54 7.44 -7.27
N PHE A 6 7.11 7.03 -8.40
CA PHE A 6 7.67 7.99 -9.34
C PHE A 6 6.60 8.98 -9.84
N ARG A 7 7.05 10.16 -10.28
CA ARG A 7 6.25 11.07 -11.10
C ARG A 7 6.27 10.60 -12.55
N GLU A 8 5.55 11.32 -13.42
CA GLU A 8 5.48 11.02 -14.85
C GLU A 8 6.84 11.04 -15.56
N ASP A 9 7.85 11.70 -14.98
CA ASP A 9 9.22 11.71 -15.51
C ASP A 9 9.98 10.40 -15.24
N GLY A 10 9.46 9.50 -14.40
CA GLY A 10 10.10 8.23 -14.04
C GLY A 10 11.39 8.37 -13.21
N GLU A 11 11.80 9.59 -12.85
CA GLU A 11 13.06 9.87 -12.16
C GLU A 11 12.82 10.49 -10.78
N THR A 12 11.83 11.38 -10.67
CA THR A 12 11.55 12.09 -9.43
C THR A 12 10.47 11.38 -8.62
N TYR A 13 10.62 11.41 -7.30
CA TYR A 13 9.64 10.81 -6.40
C TYR A 13 8.46 11.77 -6.17
N GLY A 14 7.27 11.19 -6.07
CA GLY A 14 6.07 11.86 -5.59
C GLY A 14 6.19 12.31 -4.13
N THR A 15 5.17 13.00 -3.64
CA THR A 15 5.13 13.42 -2.23
C THR A 15 5.07 12.18 -1.32
N PRO A 16 5.98 12.03 -0.35
CA PRO A 16 5.95 10.93 0.60
C PRO A 16 4.60 10.87 1.32
N THR A 17 3.91 9.76 1.16
CA THR A 17 2.58 9.54 1.75
C THR A 17 2.71 8.53 2.89
N TRP A 18 2.21 8.89 4.08
CA TRP A 18 2.22 7.98 5.21
C TRP A 18 1.15 6.90 5.06
N ILE A 19 1.57 5.64 5.09
CA ILE A 19 0.72 4.49 4.81
C ILE A 19 0.91 3.39 5.85
N TRP A 20 -0.19 2.70 6.14
CA TRP A 20 -0.21 1.47 6.91
C TRP A 20 0.20 0.28 6.04
N CYS A 21 1.11 -0.54 6.56
CA CYS A 21 1.58 -1.73 5.88
C CYS A 21 1.44 -2.96 6.77
N VAL A 22 1.30 -4.13 6.17
CA VAL A 22 1.32 -5.43 6.84
C VAL A 22 2.22 -6.38 6.05
N SER A 23 2.75 -7.40 6.71
CA SER A 23 3.49 -8.46 6.03
C SER A 23 2.68 -9.75 6.06
N VAL A 24 2.63 -10.46 4.95
CA VAL A 24 1.98 -11.76 4.78
C VAL A 24 2.89 -12.63 3.93
N ASP A 25 3.16 -13.86 4.37
CA ASP A 25 3.95 -14.85 3.62
C ASP A 25 5.32 -14.34 3.10
N GLY A 26 5.94 -13.39 3.81
CA GLY A 26 7.26 -12.82 3.47
C GLY A 26 7.23 -11.59 2.57
N ASP A 27 6.06 -11.22 2.06
CA ASP A 27 5.85 -10.02 1.25
C ASP A 27 5.29 -8.86 2.10
N LEU A 28 5.47 -7.63 1.62
CA LEU A 28 4.92 -6.42 2.22
C LEU A 28 3.69 -5.98 1.42
N TYR A 29 2.62 -5.59 2.11
CA TYR A 29 1.39 -5.13 1.48
C TYR A 29 0.95 -3.79 2.06
N VAL A 30 0.40 -2.97 1.18
CA VAL A 30 -0.21 -1.68 1.51
C VAL A 30 -1.58 -1.55 0.87
N ARG A 31 -2.41 -0.68 1.45
CA ARG A 31 -3.71 -0.31 0.89
C ARG A 31 -3.89 1.19 0.83
N ALA A 32 -4.45 1.64 -0.28
CA ALA A 32 -4.95 3.00 -0.36
C ALA A 32 -6.22 3.14 0.46
N TYR A 33 -6.16 3.89 1.56
CA TYR A 33 -7.34 4.20 2.37
C TYR A 33 -8.49 4.78 1.53
N ASN A 34 -8.16 5.56 0.51
CA ASN A 34 -9.13 6.16 -0.41
C ASN A 34 -9.57 5.24 -1.57
N GLY A 35 -9.09 4.00 -1.59
CA GLY A 35 -9.26 3.07 -2.69
C GLY A 35 -8.52 3.49 -3.94
N THR A 36 -8.97 2.99 -5.09
CA THR A 36 -8.34 3.20 -6.40
C THR A 36 -8.32 4.67 -6.87
N ARG A 37 -9.08 5.55 -6.20
CA ARG A 37 -9.08 7.01 -6.44
C ARG A 37 -7.94 7.74 -5.73
N SER A 38 -7.11 7.04 -4.98
CA SER A 38 -5.97 7.65 -4.29
C SER A 38 -4.90 8.06 -5.30
N SER A 39 -4.45 9.30 -5.24
CA SER A 39 -3.45 9.85 -6.18
C SER A 39 -2.15 9.04 -6.17
N TRP A 40 -1.66 8.65 -5.00
CA TRP A 40 -0.46 7.82 -4.91
C TRP A 40 -0.69 6.44 -5.54
N TYR A 41 -1.89 5.86 -5.40
CA TYR A 41 -2.17 4.53 -5.93
C TYR A 41 -2.19 4.57 -7.45
N GLN A 42 -2.84 5.59 -8.01
CA GLN A 42 -2.84 5.81 -9.45
C GLN A 42 -1.41 6.00 -9.99
N ALA A 43 -0.58 6.79 -9.30
CA ALA A 43 0.82 6.95 -9.67
C ALA A 43 1.60 5.63 -9.56
N ALA A 44 1.41 4.85 -8.49
CA ALA A 44 2.05 3.54 -8.31
C ALA A 44 1.67 2.56 -9.44
N MET A 45 0.40 2.51 -9.83
CA MET A 45 -0.08 1.65 -10.92
C MET A 45 0.38 2.12 -12.30
N GLN A 46 0.52 3.44 -12.50
CA GLN A 46 0.95 4.00 -13.77
C GLN A 46 2.46 3.83 -13.98
N GLN A 47 3.26 4.08 -12.94
CA GLN A 47 4.72 4.06 -13.05
C GLN A 47 5.33 2.70 -12.70
N GLY A 48 4.63 1.86 -11.93
CA GLY A 48 5.07 0.51 -11.55
C GLY A 48 6.26 0.47 -10.60
N ALA A 49 6.85 1.61 -10.24
CA ALA A 49 8.02 1.69 -9.37
C ALA A 49 8.06 2.98 -8.54
N GLY A 50 8.91 2.98 -7.52
CA GLY A 50 9.19 4.16 -6.72
C GLY A 50 10.01 3.80 -5.49
N ARG A 51 9.82 4.55 -4.41
CA ARG A 51 10.59 4.39 -3.17
C ARG A 51 9.70 4.29 -1.97
N ILE A 52 10.08 3.39 -1.05
CA ILE A 52 9.51 3.34 0.29
C ILE A 52 10.56 3.75 1.32
N HIS A 53 10.08 4.27 2.44
CA HIS A 53 10.88 4.58 3.62
C HIS A 53 10.26 3.88 4.84
N ALA A 54 10.99 2.93 5.39
CA ALA A 54 10.60 2.13 6.55
C ALA A 54 11.83 1.88 7.42
N ALA A 55 11.66 1.88 8.75
CA ALA A 55 12.76 1.64 9.70
C ALA A 55 14.02 2.49 9.43
N ASP A 56 13.82 3.77 9.08
CA ASP A 56 14.88 4.73 8.71
C ASP A 56 15.71 4.36 7.46
N GLU A 57 15.29 3.34 6.71
CA GLU A 57 15.92 2.89 5.48
C GLU A 57 15.05 3.12 4.24
N LYS A 58 15.69 3.43 3.12
CA LYS A 58 15.05 3.70 1.83
C LYS A 58 15.27 2.53 0.89
N TRP A 59 14.18 2.08 0.29
CA TRP A 59 14.18 0.96 -0.66
C TRP A 59 13.52 1.40 -1.95
N ASP A 60 14.19 1.18 -3.07
CA ASP A 60 13.56 1.27 -4.38
C ASP A 60 12.79 -0.03 -4.64
N VAL A 61 11.53 0.09 -5.03
CA VAL A 61 10.58 -1.02 -5.12
C VAL A 61 9.77 -0.95 -6.41
N SER A 62 9.27 -2.10 -6.84
CA SER A 62 8.16 -2.19 -7.80
C SER A 62 6.83 -2.25 -7.06
N PHE A 63 5.76 -1.77 -7.70
CA PHE A 63 4.41 -1.80 -7.18
C PHE A 63 3.54 -2.72 -8.02
N GLU A 64 2.91 -3.72 -7.41
CA GLU A 64 2.05 -4.68 -8.10
C GLU A 64 0.64 -4.72 -7.49
N PRO A 65 -0.44 -4.61 -8.30
CA PRO A 65 -1.79 -4.73 -7.79
C PRO A 65 -2.09 -6.16 -7.31
N VAL A 66 -2.85 -6.28 -6.23
CA VAL A 66 -3.27 -7.58 -5.68
C VAL A 66 -4.76 -7.79 -5.89
N GLU A 67 -5.11 -8.69 -6.81
CA GLU A 67 -6.51 -9.05 -7.12
C GLU A 67 -6.99 -10.35 -6.46
N ASP A 68 -6.07 -11.16 -5.92
CA ASP A 68 -6.40 -12.43 -5.27
C ASP A 68 -7.23 -12.20 -4.00
N LYS A 69 -8.42 -12.83 -3.96
CA LYS A 69 -9.38 -12.70 -2.85
C LYS A 69 -8.94 -13.41 -1.58
N GLU A 70 -8.34 -14.60 -1.69
CA GLU A 70 -7.86 -15.35 -0.54
C GLU A 70 -6.64 -14.67 0.08
N LEU A 71 -5.76 -14.13 -0.76
CA LEU A 71 -4.65 -13.31 -0.29
C LEU A 71 -5.16 -12.02 0.39
N ASN A 72 -6.15 -11.34 -0.19
CA ASN A 72 -6.75 -10.16 0.43
C ASN A 72 -7.36 -10.46 1.82
N LYS A 73 -7.91 -11.65 2.02
CA LYS A 73 -8.42 -12.09 3.32
C LYS A 73 -7.28 -12.28 4.33
N LYS A 74 -6.17 -12.91 3.95
CA LYS A 74 -4.96 -13.00 4.81
C LYS A 74 -4.43 -11.61 5.17
N ILE A 75 -4.40 -10.70 4.21
CA ILE A 75 -3.99 -9.30 4.41
C ILE A 75 -4.93 -8.60 5.41
N ASP A 76 -6.25 -8.84 5.34
CA ASP A 76 -7.18 -8.29 6.32
C ASP A 76 -6.90 -8.80 7.74
N GLU A 77 -6.61 -10.10 7.88
CA GLU A 77 -6.26 -10.71 9.17
C GLU A 77 -5.00 -10.07 9.74
N ALA A 78 -3.96 -9.89 8.91
CA ALA A 78 -2.75 -9.19 9.31
C ALA A 78 -3.02 -7.72 9.71
N TYR A 79 -3.92 -7.01 9.01
CA TYR A 79 -4.35 -5.66 9.41
C TYR A 79 -5.09 -5.67 10.74
N ARG A 80 -5.98 -6.65 10.96
CA ARG A 80 -6.75 -6.79 12.21
C ARG A 80 -5.84 -7.07 13.40
N GLU A 81 -4.81 -7.88 13.22
CA GLU A 81 -3.83 -8.19 14.26
C GLU A 81 -2.97 -6.96 14.57
N LYS A 82 -2.37 -6.36 13.53
CA LYS A 82 -1.41 -5.25 13.69
C LYS A 82 -2.05 -3.96 14.20
N TYR A 83 -3.29 -3.66 13.79
CA TYR A 83 -3.98 -2.40 14.09
C TYR A 83 -5.23 -2.59 14.94
N LYS A 84 -5.27 -3.64 15.77
CA LYS A 84 -6.38 -3.94 16.66
C LYS A 84 -6.77 -2.74 17.52
N GLY A 85 -8.05 -2.39 17.52
CA GLY A 85 -8.58 -1.26 18.30
C GLY A 85 -8.42 0.12 17.66
N HIS A 86 -7.78 0.24 16.50
CA HIS A 86 -7.67 1.52 15.81
C HIS A 86 -8.97 1.85 15.07
N GLN A 87 -9.47 3.09 15.22
CA GLN A 87 -10.74 3.55 14.61
C GLN A 87 -10.79 3.43 13.07
N TYR A 88 -9.63 3.48 12.42
CA TYR A 88 -9.50 3.39 10.96
C TYR A 88 -9.34 1.96 10.42
N LEU A 89 -9.32 0.95 11.30
CA LEU A 89 -9.21 -0.44 10.86
C LEU A 89 -10.39 -0.85 9.98
N SER A 90 -11.63 -0.59 10.42
CA SER A 90 -12.84 -1.00 9.69
C SER A 90 -12.89 -0.43 8.25
N PRO A 91 -12.63 0.88 8.03
CA PRO A 91 -12.49 1.40 6.67
C PRO A 91 -11.32 0.80 5.88
N MET A 92 -10.19 0.46 6.52
CA MET A 92 -9.00 -0.08 5.86
C MET A 92 -9.18 -1.51 5.33
N ILE A 93 -10.05 -2.30 5.94
CA ILE A 93 -10.41 -3.66 5.49
C ILE A 93 -11.71 -3.69 4.67
N SER A 94 -12.23 -2.52 4.27
CA SER A 94 -13.41 -2.43 3.41
C SER A 94 -13.08 -2.81 1.96
N GLU A 95 -14.10 -3.24 1.19
CA GLU A 95 -13.96 -3.53 -0.25
C GLU A 95 -13.29 -2.41 -1.04
N ARG A 96 -13.58 -1.15 -0.67
CA ARG A 96 -12.99 0.03 -1.30
C ARG A 96 -11.47 0.10 -1.11
N ALA A 97 -10.96 -0.24 0.07
CA ALA A 97 -9.53 -0.24 0.34
C ALA A 97 -8.86 -1.51 -0.19
N ARG A 98 -9.57 -2.66 -0.13
CA ARG A 98 -9.13 -3.94 -0.71
C ARG A 98 -8.87 -3.84 -2.20
N SER A 99 -9.72 -3.12 -2.96
CA SER A 99 -9.53 -2.91 -4.40
C SER A 99 -8.31 -2.07 -4.77
N ALA A 100 -7.62 -1.51 -3.77
CA ALA A 100 -6.38 -0.76 -3.94
C ALA A 100 -5.26 -1.34 -3.07
N THR A 101 -5.22 -2.67 -3.00
CA THR A 101 -4.11 -3.41 -2.37
C THR A 101 -2.95 -3.51 -3.35
N VAL A 102 -1.76 -3.19 -2.84
CA VAL A 102 -0.51 -3.21 -3.60
C VAL A 102 0.52 -4.00 -2.80
N LYS A 103 1.30 -4.82 -3.52
CA LYS A 103 2.54 -5.43 -3.04
C LYS A 103 3.71 -4.51 -3.39
#